data_AF-A0AAV2KQB7-F1
#
_entry.id   AF-A0AAV2KQB7-F1
#
_cell.length_a   1.000
_cell.length_b   1.000
_cell.length_c   1.000
_cell.angle_alpha   90.00
_cell.angle_beta   90.00
_cell.angle_gamma   90.00
#
_symmetry.space_group_name_H-M   'P 1'
#
loop_
_entity.id
_entity.type
_entity.pdbx_description
1 polymer ?
#
loop_
_entity_poly.entity_id
_entity_poly.type
_entity_poly.pdbx_seq_one_letter_code
_entity_poly.pdbx_strand_id
1 'polypeptide(L)'
;MEHQWKDEFEDEDISYYNSKDNLDPNRTEGRVRPDFRHDSSFKRLTDYNLTAVHIPTDIYNGSTIVLNELNWTERLEDVFRKNREDDPTVLWQVFGSATGLARYYPGK
;
A
#
# COMPACT_ATOMS: atom_id res chain seq x y z
N MET A 1 9.58 -3.92 17.28
CA MET A 1 10.34 -2.65 17.31
C MET A 1 9.37 -1.55 16.96
N GLU A 2 9.29 -0.49 17.76
CA GLU A 2 8.40 0.64 17.52
C GLU A 2 8.96 1.56 16.42
N HIS A 3 8.07 2.27 15.71
CA HIS A 3 8.48 3.22 14.67
C HIS A 3 9.27 4.38 15.27
N GLN A 4 10.33 4.78 14.58
CA GLN A 4 11.12 5.98 14.89
C GLN A 4 10.87 7.01 13.79
N TRP A 5 10.51 8.22 14.20
CA TRP A 5 10.26 9.33 13.28
C TRP A 5 11.55 9.72 12.54
N LYS A 6 11.43 9.95 11.23
CA LYS A 6 12.50 10.48 10.37
C LYS A 6 12.05 11.79 9.73
N ASP A 7 12.92 12.80 9.70
CA ASP A 7 12.63 14.06 9.02
C ASP A 7 13.06 14.06 7.54
N GLU A 8 14.08 13.27 7.21
CA GLU A 8 14.65 13.12 5.88
C GLU A 8 14.47 11.68 5.40
N PHE A 9 14.07 11.53 4.13
CA PHE A 9 13.91 10.26 3.44
C PHE A 9 14.66 10.31 2.11
N GLU A 10 15.42 9.27 1.82
CA GLU A 10 15.99 9.02 0.50
C GLU A 10 14.95 8.34 -0.40
N ASP A 11 15.09 8.43 -1.72
CA ASP A 11 14.12 7.85 -2.68
C ASP A 11 13.95 6.32 -2.51
N GLU A 12 14.95 5.65 -1.94
CA GLU A 12 14.97 4.21 -1.69
C GLU A 12 14.37 3.80 -0.32
N ASP A 13 14.10 4.76 0.58
CA ASP A 13 13.65 4.47 1.95
C ASP A 13 12.21 3.95 2.03
N ILE A 14 11.36 4.26 1.03
CA ILE A 14 9.93 3.94 1.07
C ILE A 14 9.49 3.34 -0.26
N SER A 15 9.21 2.04 -0.24
CA SER A 15 8.63 1.30 -1.36
C SER A 15 7.16 1.00 -1.09
N TYR A 16 6.25 1.46 -1.96
CA TYR A 16 4.82 1.18 -1.86
C TYR A 16 4.13 1.26 -3.22
N TYR A 17 2.99 0.60 -3.35
CA TYR A 17 2.12 0.72 -4.51
C TYR A 17 1.04 1.79 -4.27
N ASN A 18 1.06 2.86 -5.04
CA ASN A 18 0.01 3.88 -5.03
C ASN A 18 -1.14 3.46 -5.96
N SER A 19 -2.34 3.34 -5.41
CA SER A 19 -3.57 2.92 -6.12
C SER A 19 -4.01 3.83 -7.27
N LYS A 20 -3.49 5.05 -7.35
CA LYS A 20 -3.79 6.01 -8.42
C LYS A 20 -2.70 6.09 -9.48
N ASP A 21 -1.61 5.34 -9.33
CA ASP A 21 -0.51 5.38 -10.28
C ASP A 21 -0.90 4.77 -11.62
N ASN A 22 -0.45 5.43 -12.69
CA ASN A 22 -0.55 4.88 -14.03
C ASN A 22 0.47 3.75 -14.18
N LEU A 23 -0.01 2.53 -14.41
CA LEU A 23 0.81 1.33 -14.63
C LEU A 23 1.44 1.27 -16.04
N ASP A 24 1.73 2.43 -16.64
CA ASP A 24 2.41 2.49 -17.92
C ASP A 24 3.87 1.98 -17.73
N PRO A 25 4.27 0.90 -18.42
CA PRO A 25 5.59 0.29 -18.25
C PRO A 25 6.74 1.26 -18.56
N ASN A 26 6.50 2.31 -19.34
CA ASN A 26 7.49 3.35 -19.68
C ASN A 26 7.62 4.45 -18.60
N ARG A 27 6.71 4.51 -17.62
CA ARG A 27 6.66 5.56 -16.58
C ARG A 27 6.88 5.04 -15.16
N THR A 28 7.16 3.75 -15.01
CA THR A 28 7.17 3.03 -13.72
C THR A 28 8.55 2.44 -13.40
N GLU A 29 9.64 3.05 -13.87
CA GLU A 29 10.97 2.73 -13.35
C GLU A 29 11.05 3.12 -11.86
N GLY A 30 11.47 2.19 -11.00
CA GLY A 30 11.60 2.40 -9.56
C GLY A 30 10.31 2.26 -8.72
N ARG A 31 9.18 1.86 -9.31
CA ARG A 31 7.89 1.70 -8.59
C ARG A 31 7.51 0.24 -8.39
N VAL A 32 6.76 -0.06 -7.32
CA VAL A 32 6.16 -1.37 -7.09
C VAL A 32 5.21 -1.70 -8.23
N ARG A 33 5.46 -2.81 -8.93
CA ARG A 33 4.65 -3.29 -10.05
C ARG A 33 3.75 -4.44 -9.59
N PRO A 34 2.43 -4.26 -9.57
CA PRO A 34 1.51 -5.33 -9.21
C PRO A 34 1.43 -6.41 -10.28
N ASP A 35 1.32 -7.67 -9.86
CA ASP A 35 0.94 -8.82 -10.70
C ASP A 35 -0.57 -9.08 -10.55
N PHE A 36 -1.36 -8.22 -11.17
CA PHE A 36 -2.80 -8.25 -11.06
C PHE A 36 -3.42 -9.49 -11.72
N ARG A 37 -4.21 -10.23 -10.93
CA ARG A 37 -4.94 -11.42 -11.37
C ARG A 37 -6.43 -11.27 -11.10
N HIS A 38 -7.25 -11.88 -11.95
CA HIS A 38 -8.70 -11.88 -11.73
C HIS A 38 -9.05 -12.65 -10.46
N ASP A 39 -9.76 -11.99 -9.56
CA ASP A 39 -10.27 -12.59 -8.35
C ASP A 39 -11.81 -12.66 -8.35
N SER A 40 -12.32 -13.88 -8.17
CA SER A 40 -13.77 -14.17 -8.15
C SER A 40 -14.49 -13.63 -6.92
N SER A 41 -13.82 -13.58 -5.77
CA SER A 41 -14.34 -13.04 -4.50
C SER A 41 -14.53 -11.52 -4.60
N PHE A 42 -13.62 -10.83 -5.28
CA PHE A 42 -13.65 -9.37 -5.44
C PHE A 42 -14.27 -8.89 -6.76
N LYS A 43 -14.50 -9.80 -7.71
CA LYS A 43 -15.02 -9.53 -9.06
C LYS A 43 -14.21 -8.47 -9.82
N ARG A 44 -12.89 -8.48 -9.62
CA ARG A 44 -11.94 -7.51 -10.20
C ARG A 44 -10.53 -8.08 -10.20
N LEU A 45 -9.60 -7.34 -10.77
CA LEU A 45 -8.18 -7.62 -10.69
C LEU A 45 -7.64 -7.23 -9.30
N THR A 46 -6.91 -8.14 -8.66
CA THR A 46 -6.24 -7.91 -7.37
C THR A 46 -4.88 -8.57 -7.34
N ASP A 47 -4.00 -8.11 -6.45
CA ASP A 47 -2.71 -8.72 -6.16
C ASP A 47 -2.58 -9.02 -4.65
N TYR A 48 -2.43 -10.30 -4.32
CA TYR A 48 -2.29 -10.77 -2.93
C TYR A 48 -0.87 -10.66 -2.38
N ASN A 49 0.13 -10.30 -3.21
CA ASN A 49 1.52 -10.16 -2.78
C ASN A 49 1.84 -8.77 -2.21
N LEU A 50 0.95 -7.79 -2.40
CA LEU A 50 1.18 -6.41 -1.98
C LEU A 50 -0.08 -5.78 -1.41
N THR A 51 0.12 -4.66 -0.71
CA THR A 51 -0.97 -3.74 -0.38
C THR A 51 -0.98 -2.53 -1.31
N ALA A 52 -2.14 -1.94 -1.48
CA ALA A 52 -2.30 -0.70 -2.20
C ALA A 52 -2.57 0.45 -1.24
N VAL A 53 -2.01 1.60 -1.56
CA VAL A 53 -2.13 2.82 -0.78
C VAL A 53 -2.94 3.86 -1.56
N HIS A 54 -3.95 4.42 -0.91
CA HIS A 54 -4.71 5.55 -1.39
C HIS A 54 -4.30 6.82 -0.65
N ILE A 55 -3.81 7.80 -1.41
CA ILE A 55 -3.52 9.15 -0.93
C ILE A 55 -4.55 10.10 -1.55
N PRO A 56 -5.32 10.87 -0.75
CA PRO A 56 -6.19 11.93 -1.24
C PRO A 56 -5.46 12.93 -2.14
N THR A 57 -6.16 13.51 -3.12
CA THR A 57 -5.54 14.37 -4.15
C THR A 57 -5.06 15.72 -3.62
N ASP A 58 -5.60 16.16 -2.50
CA ASP A 58 -5.26 17.37 -1.76
C ASP A 58 -4.07 17.20 -0.81
N ILE A 59 -3.55 15.97 -0.67
CA ILE A 59 -2.40 15.65 0.18
C ILE A 59 -1.16 15.39 -0.68
N TYR A 60 -0.08 16.12 -0.40
CA TYR A 60 1.22 15.86 -1.04
C TYR A 60 1.87 14.60 -0.47
N ASN A 61 2.11 13.61 -1.33
CA ASN A 61 2.65 12.31 -0.94
C ASN A 61 4.13 12.32 -0.52
N GLY A 62 4.90 13.36 -0.91
CA GLY A 62 6.28 13.55 -0.48
C GLY A 62 6.44 14.28 0.85
N SER A 63 5.34 14.59 1.55
CA SER A 63 5.40 15.24 2.87
C SER A 63 5.94 14.28 3.93
N THR A 64 6.84 14.75 4.81
CA THR A 64 7.44 13.97 5.90
C THR A 64 6.42 13.20 6.73
N ILE A 65 5.25 13.78 6.99
CA ILE A 65 4.18 13.09 7.75
C ILE A 65 3.61 11.88 6.98
N VAL A 66 3.42 12.02 5.67
CA VAL A 66 2.93 10.92 4.82
C VAL A 66 4.01 9.85 4.67
N LEU A 67 5.27 10.25 4.51
CA LEU A 67 6.41 9.34 4.38
C LEU A 67 6.60 8.48 5.65
N ASN A 68 6.54 9.08 6.85
CA ASN A 68 6.57 8.31 8.09
C ASN A 68 5.39 7.35 8.21
N GLU A 69 4.19 7.78 7.82
CA GLU A 69 3.01 6.93 7.82
C GLU A 69 3.14 5.73 6.87
N LEU A 70 3.62 5.96 5.64
CA LEU A 70 3.89 4.89 4.68
C LEU A 70 4.89 3.88 5.25
N ASN A 71 5.97 4.38 5.85
CA ASN A 71 7.03 3.57 6.45
C ASN A 71 6.53 2.68 7.60
N TRP A 72 5.80 3.22 8.57
CA TRP A 72 5.37 2.39 9.70
C TRP A 72 4.22 1.45 9.32
N THR A 73 3.31 1.87 8.43
CA THR A 73 2.16 1.07 8.00
C THR A 73 2.53 -0.09 7.08
N GLU A 74 3.75 -0.12 6.53
CA GLU A 74 4.29 -1.28 5.80
C GLU A 74 4.23 -2.57 6.64
N ARG A 75 4.40 -2.46 7.97
CA ARG A 75 4.31 -3.63 8.86
C ARG A 75 2.92 -4.27 8.92
N LEU A 76 1.88 -3.57 8.45
CA LEU A 76 0.53 -4.12 8.38
C LEU A 76 0.39 -5.17 7.27
N GLU A 77 1.28 -5.18 6.27
CA GLU A 77 1.21 -6.15 5.17
C GLU A 77 1.29 -7.59 5.66
N ASP A 78 2.22 -7.87 6.59
CA ASP A 78 2.39 -9.20 7.19
C ASP A 78 1.13 -9.64 7.95
N VAL A 79 0.51 -8.71 8.67
CA VAL A 79 -0.73 -8.98 9.42
C VAL A 79 -1.89 -9.24 8.45
N PHE A 80 -2.02 -8.43 7.39
CA PHE A 80 -3.08 -8.61 6.41
C PHE A 80 -2.96 -9.94 5.66
N ARG A 81 -1.74 -10.32 5.26
CA ARG A 81 -1.47 -11.63 4.64
C ARG A 81 -1.82 -12.76 5.58
N LYS A 82 -1.35 -12.70 6.83
CA LYS A 82 -1.65 -13.72 7.84
C LYS A 82 -3.15 -13.88 8.07
N ASN A 83 -3.90 -12.79 8.22
CA ASN A 83 -5.35 -12.86 8.40
C ASN A 83 -6.05 -13.57 7.23
N ARG A 84 -5.54 -13.42 6.00
CA ARG A 84 -6.09 -14.06 4.79
C ARG A 84 -5.63 -15.51 4.63
N GLU A 85 -4.45 -15.86 5.12
CA GLU A 85 -3.98 -17.24 5.25
C GLU A 85 -4.84 -18.00 6.27
N ASP A 86 -5.15 -17.36 7.39
CA ASP A 86 -5.98 -17.91 8.46
C ASP A 86 -7.45 -18.05 8.03
N ASP A 87 -8.01 -17.07 7.29
CA ASP A 87 -9.36 -17.13 6.72
C ASP A 87 -9.38 -16.68 5.24
N PRO A 88 -9.50 -17.65 4.30
CA PRO A 88 -9.54 -17.34 2.88
C PRO A 88 -10.77 -16.59 2.37
N THR A 89 -11.79 -16.42 3.20
CA THR A 89 -13.04 -15.73 2.84
C THR A 89 -13.01 -14.24 3.16
N VAL A 90 -11.97 -13.78 3.88
CA VAL A 90 -11.77 -12.36 4.18
C VAL A 90 -11.66 -11.56 2.89
N LEU A 91 -12.49 -10.52 2.80
CA LEU A 91 -12.48 -9.55 1.72
C LEU A 91 -11.45 -8.44 1.99
N TRP A 92 -11.84 -7.17 1.83
CA TRP A 92 -10.92 -6.05 2.02
C TRP A 92 -10.52 -5.91 3.47
N GLN A 93 -9.21 -5.82 3.71
CA GLN A 93 -8.66 -5.35 4.97
C GLN A 93 -8.13 -3.94 4.74
N VAL A 94 -8.48 -3.00 5.62
CA VAL A 94 -8.17 -1.58 5.42
C VAL A 94 -7.71 -0.95 6.73
N PHE A 95 -6.62 -0.20 6.65
CA PHE A 95 -6.21 0.75 7.67
C PHE A 95 -6.39 2.17 7.15
N GLY A 96 -7.15 3.00 7.87
CA GLY A 96 -7.28 4.42 7.61
C GLY A 96 -6.44 5.22 8.60
N SER A 97 -5.45 5.95 8.10
CA SER A 97 -4.62 6.84 8.92
C SER A 97 -5.35 8.13 9.27
N ALA A 98 -5.07 8.67 10.45
CA ALA A 98 -5.51 10.00 10.85
C ALA A 98 -4.95 11.11 9.92
N THR A 99 -3.89 10.81 9.17
CA THR A 99 -3.29 11.73 8.19
C THR A 99 -4.01 11.75 6.84
N GLY A 100 -5.04 10.92 6.65
CA GLY A 100 -5.84 10.85 5.41
C GLY A 100 -5.41 9.77 4.41
N LEU A 101 -4.27 9.13 4.64
CA LEU A 101 -3.81 7.92 3.94
C LEU A 101 -4.75 6.74 4.25
N ALA A 102 -4.98 5.86 3.27
CA ALA A 102 -5.54 4.53 3.52
C ALA A 102 -4.70 3.44 2.86
N ARG A 103 -4.40 2.36 3.59
CA ARG A 103 -3.72 1.16 3.08
C ARG A 103 -4.69 -0.01 3.09
N TYR A 104 -4.79 -0.75 1.98
CA TYR A 104 -5.71 -1.87 1.87
C TYR A 104 -5.09 -3.11 1.20
N TYR A 105 -5.62 -4.27 1.59
CA TYR A 105 -5.23 -5.60 1.12
C TYR A 105 -6.46 -6.40 0.64
N PRO A 106 -6.36 -7.19 -0.45
CA PRO A 106 -5.25 -7.25 -1.40
C PRO A 106 -5.06 -5.94 -2.18
N GLY A 107 -3.94 -5.78 -2.89
CA GLY A 107 -3.73 -4.63 -3.77
C GLY A 107 -4.72 -4.59 -4.94
N LYS A 108 -5.16 -3.39 -5.33
CA LYS A 108 -6.07 -3.15 -6.47
C LYS A 108 -5.71 -1.85 -7.19
#